data_AF-A0A964ART2-F1
#
_entry.id   AF-A0A964ART2-F1
#
_cell.length_a   1.000
_cell.length_b   1.000
_cell.length_c   1.000
_cell.angle_alpha   90.00
_cell.angle_beta   90.00
_cell.angle_gamma   90.00
#
_symmetry.space_group_name_H-M   'P 1'
#
loop_
_entity.id
_entity.type
_entity.pdbx_description
1 polymer ?
#
loop_
_entity_poly.entity_id
_entity_poly.type
_entity_poly.pdbx_seq_one_letter_code
_entity_poly.pdbx_strand_id
1 'polypeptide(L)'
;MINPLQAMARWRAEENALDSALSLFAAATAWGFAWKLLSTPTTGRPATEVELACVLGGCVAVTSWAMARHLYMIGRRRPRRIVFWSVVITCGVLFATRALIRYSFSSRCTEDMAGVLKTPAHWLGGSGIDQICVVNEVPGNPYLPGTLLEPAWSGDIPAWLAILLVAAAVTGANGLRDRRLRSSGIGAKLLDQLELAPAAGVESAIGKVPPDGEVVACGNPTLWGEICGQLYPANKKWEPGEWCRRCQQPFLAADRMLRFNVVSLWTSDIDVLNGLERLDTLSWPMGQPVPPDARVSGRERWITLGTLEMPDVISVAQALALAHARLEMWKGADDPMVKRAAQLARERASRICAWIWFGQVSHRMTYARPTQRARFALGAARLRDLVPEGGETLTLQLDVGLLPLELRLAFRRRFVDETRPDEVRNSKLDLWIPVSPPPAHKGEPGLWVDRIEGKALRAWLATDRMRPAGVRGVSTPLGYRPYSADAPMTELPVRPLGRLDFQRQPLDEDGEEPRSPTLPGVSVAEWDWFEPEQIELLRREALVLVETDAADEAAKEAV
;
A
#
# COMPACT_ATOMS: atom_id res chain seq x y z
N MET A 1 -23.68 7.02 -1.68
CA MET A 1 -22.40 6.28 -1.54
C MET A 1 -22.19 5.41 -2.77
N ILE A 2 -20.99 5.44 -3.36
CA ILE A 2 -20.62 4.56 -4.48
C ILE A 2 -19.41 3.76 -3.99
N ASN A 3 -19.50 2.44 -4.01
CA ASN A 3 -18.42 1.52 -3.59
C ASN A 3 -17.13 1.80 -4.44
N PRO A 4 -15.91 1.72 -3.89
CA PRO A 4 -14.67 2.02 -4.64
C PRO A 4 -14.47 1.15 -5.89
N LEU A 5 -14.87 -0.13 -5.85
CA LEU A 5 -14.92 -0.97 -7.05
C LEU A 5 -15.94 -0.42 -8.05
N GLN A 6 -17.06 0.13 -7.57
CA GLN A 6 -18.04 0.81 -8.43
C GLN A 6 -17.52 2.16 -8.95
N ALA A 7 -16.68 2.90 -8.22
CA ALA A 7 -16.12 4.17 -8.67
C ALA A 7 -15.02 3.97 -9.72
N MET A 8 -14.10 3.02 -9.49
CA MET A 8 -13.16 2.58 -10.52
C MET A 8 -13.86 1.96 -11.71
N ALA A 9 -14.89 1.14 -11.49
CA ALA A 9 -15.71 0.60 -12.57
C ALA A 9 -16.44 1.71 -13.32
N ARG A 10 -16.91 2.78 -12.66
CA ARG A 10 -17.52 3.95 -13.30
C ARG A 10 -16.52 4.72 -14.14
N TRP A 11 -15.36 5.10 -13.60
CA TRP A 11 -14.32 5.80 -14.39
C TRP A 11 -13.86 4.97 -15.58
N ARG A 12 -13.70 3.65 -15.38
CA ARG A 12 -13.37 2.72 -16.46
C ARG A 12 -14.52 2.58 -17.45
N ALA A 13 -15.77 2.57 -17.00
CA ALA A 13 -16.94 2.51 -17.87
C ALA A 13 -17.10 3.80 -18.69
N GLU A 14 -16.83 4.97 -18.11
CA GLU A 14 -16.82 6.27 -18.81
C GLU A 14 -15.73 6.32 -19.88
N GLU A 15 -14.48 5.95 -19.53
CA GLU A 15 -13.39 5.86 -20.52
C GLU A 15 -13.72 4.85 -21.63
N ASN A 16 -14.26 3.67 -21.27
CA ASN A 16 -14.63 2.64 -22.22
C ASN A 16 -15.81 3.05 -23.13
N ALA A 17 -16.77 3.80 -22.59
CA ALA A 17 -17.92 4.30 -23.33
C ALA A 17 -17.49 5.32 -24.39
N LEU A 18 -16.62 6.25 -24.01
CA LEU A 18 -16.04 7.23 -24.95
C LEU A 18 -15.22 6.55 -26.05
N ASP A 19 -14.37 5.59 -25.70
CA ASP A 19 -13.57 4.83 -26.66
C ASP A 19 -14.44 4.00 -27.62
N SER A 20 -15.58 3.48 -27.14
CA SER A 20 -16.54 2.75 -27.97
C SER A 20 -17.32 3.68 -28.89
N ALA A 21 -17.77 4.83 -28.37
CA ALA A 21 -18.49 5.83 -29.14
C ALA A 21 -17.64 6.37 -30.31
N LEU A 22 -16.35 6.61 -30.08
CA LEU A 22 -15.46 7.12 -31.13
C LEU A 22 -15.32 6.15 -32.31
N SER A 23 -15.18 4.84 -32.04
CA SER A 23 -15.07 3.84 -33.10
C SER A 23 -16.37 3.67 -33.90
N LEU A 24 -17.52 3.71 -33.23
CA LEU A 24 -18.82 3.64 -33.90
C LEU A 24 -19.10 4.91 -34.71
N PHE A 25 -18.73 6.08 -34.19
CA PHE A 25 -18.84 7.34 -34.90
C PHE A 25 -17.99 7.38 -36.17
N ALA A 26 -16.76 6.86 -36.13
CA ALA A 26 -15.90 6.75 -37.30
C ALA A 26 -16.53 5.84 -38.38
N ALA A 27 -17.06 4.68 -37.99
CA ALA A 27 -17.75 3.77 -38.91
C ALA A 27 -19.02 4.41 -39.51
N ALA A 28 -19.86 5.04 -38.69
CA ALA A 28 -21.07 5.73 -39.14
C ALA A 28 -20.75 6.89 -40.11
N THR A 29 -19.70 7.65 -39.82
CA THR A 29 -19.25 8.74 -40.69
C THR A 29 -18.76 8.21 -42.05
N ALA A 30 -17.97 7.13 -42.04
CA ALA A 30 -17.49 6.49 -43.28
C ALA A 30 -18.67 6.01 -44.16
N TRP A 31 -19.64 5.32 -43.56
CA TRP A 31 -20.85 4.90 -44.28
C TRP A 31 -21.72 6.07 -44.71
N GLY A 32 -21.79 7.17 -43.96
CA GLY A 32 -22.50 8.38 -44.36
C GLY A 32 -21.94 9.01 -45.64
N PHE A 33 -20.60 9.03 -45.79
CA PHE A 33 -19.95 9.47 -47.03
C PHE A 33 -20.17 8.49 -48.18
N ALA A 34 -19.97 7.19 -47.95
CA ALA A 34 -20.20 6.17 -48.97
C ALA A 34 -21.66 6.16 -49.44
N TRP A 35 -22.61 6.32 -48.53
CA TRP A 35 -24.03 6.42 -48.85
C TRP A 35 -24.32 7.58 -49.81
N LYS A 36 -23.81 8.77 -49.51
CA LYS A 36 -23.99 9.95 -50.38
C LYS A 36 -23.42 9.71 -51.78
N LEU A 37 -22.27 9.04 -51.87
CA LEU A 37 -21.61 8.75 -53.14
C LEU A 37 -22.31 7.66 -53.96
N LEU A 38 -22.79 6.59 -53.30
CA LEU A 38 -23.32 5.40 -53.96
C LEU A 38 -24.83 5.50 -54.27
N SER A 39 -25.57 6.36 -53.56
CA SER A 39 -27.02 6.56 -53.74
C SER A 39 -27.39 7.67 -54.73
N THR A 40 -26.44 8.48 -55.19
CA THR A 40 -26.72 9.56 -56.14
C THR A 40 -26.99 9.00 -57.54
N PRO A 41 -28.12 9.37 -58.18
CA PRO A 41 -28.36 9.03 -59.57
C PRO A 41 -27.31 9.73 -60.46
N THR A 42 -26.71 9.00 -61.40
CA THR A 42 -25.69 9.55 -62.29
C THR A 42 -26.10 9.40 -63.74
N THR A 43 -25.93 10.47 -64.53
CA THR A 43 -26.03 10.48 -66.01
C THR A 43 -24.78 9.92 -66.70
N GLY A 44 -23.70 9.69 -65.94
CA GLY A 44 -22.41 9.21 -66.42
C GLY A 44 -22.17 7.73 -66.10
N ARG A 45 -20.92 7.28 -66.30
CA ARG A 45 -20.52 5.89 -66.03
C ARG A 45 -20.79 5.52 -64.56
N PRO A 46 -21.28 4.30 -64.26
CA PRO A 46 -21.35 3.80 -62.90
C PRO A 46 -19.95 3.72 -62.28
N ALA A 47 -19.87 3.63 -60.95
CA ALA A 47 -18.58 3.52 -60.27
C ALA A 47 -17.82 2.29 -60.79
N THR A 48 -16.55 2.50 -61.14
CA THR A 48 -15.68 1.41 -61.59
C THR A 48 -15.44 0.43 -60.45
N GLU A 49 -15.11 -0.82 -60.77
CA GLU A 49 -14.89 -1.83 -59.73
C GLU A 49 -13.74 -1.45 -58.78
N VAL A 50 -12.75 -0.67 -59.25
CA VAL A 50 -11.65 -0.15 -58.43
C VAL A 50 -12.14 0.96 -57.48
N GLU A 51 -12.97 1.88 -57.96
CA GLU A 51 -13.58 2.92 -57.12
C GLU A 51 -14.46 2.28 -56.04
N LEU A 52 -15.25 1.27 -56.41
CA LEU A 52 -16.06 0.47 -55.47
C LEU A 52 -15.18 -0.28 -54.47
N ALA A 53 -14.08 -0.91 -54.91
CA ALA A 53 -13.15 -1.60 -54.03
C ALA A 53 -12.54 -0.67 -52.98
N CYS A 54 -12.14 0.54 -53.38
CA CYS A 54 -11.58 1.53 -52.46
C CYS A 54 -12.62 2.03 -51.44
N VAL A 55 -13.81 2.43 -51.91
CA VAL A 55 -14.87 2.99 -51.05
C VAL A 55 -15.43 1.93 -50.11
N LEU A 56 -15.84 0.79 -50.64
CA LEU A 56 -16.40 -0.31 -49.85
C LEU A 56 -15.33 -0.96 -48.98
N GLY A 57 -14.10 -1.13 -49.49
CA GLY A 57 -12.99 -1.68 -48.72
C GLY A 57 -12.63 -0.83 -47.50
N GLY A 58 -12.59 0.50 -47.67
CA GLY A 58 -12.41 1.44 -46.56
C GLY A 58 -13.53 1.35 -45.52
N CYS A 59 -14.80 1.35 -45.96
CA CYS A 59 -15.95 1.23 -45.05
C CYS A 59 -15.96 -0.10 -44.30
N VAL A 60 -15.67 -1.20 -44.99
CA VAL A 60 -15.58 -2.56 -44.44
C VAL A 60 -14.44 -2.67 -43.43
N ALA A 61 -13.25 -2.12 -43.74
CA ALA A 61 -12.12 -2.11 -42.82
C ALA A 61 -12.43 -1.33 -41.53
N VAL A 62 -13.00 -0.13 -41.64
CA VAL A 62 -13.36 0.71 -40.48
C VAL A 62 -14.48 0.07 -39.65
N THR A 63 -15.48 -0.53 -40.29
CA THR A 63 -16.59 -1.22 -39.60
C THR A 63 -16.09 -2.45 -38.85
N SER A 64 -15.24 -3.24 -39.52
CA SER A 64 -14.65 -4.43 -38.91
C SER A 64 -13.72 -4.07 -37.75
N TRP A 65 -12.94 -2.99 -37.88
CA TRP A 65 -12.15 -2.42 -36.79
C TRP A 65 -13.02 -1.97 -35.61
N ALA A 66 -14.09 -1.21 -35.86
CA ALA A 66 -14.98 -0.71 -34.83
C ALA A 66 -15.67 -1.85 -34.06
N MET A 67 -16.14 -2.88 -34.78
CA MET A 67 -16.73 -4.06 -34.16
C MET A 67 -15.70 -4.88 -33.38
N ALA A 68 -14.51 -5.08 -33.94
CA ALA A 68 -13.44 -5.79 -33.25
C ALA A 68 -13.06 -5.11 -31.94
N ARG A 69 -13.00 -3.77 -31.94
CA ARG A 69 -12.78 -2.96 -30.74
C ARG A 69 -13.91 -3.13 -29.74
N HIS A 70 -15.17 -3.05 -30.15
CA HIS A 70 -16.30 -3.18 -29.25
C HIS A 70 -16.34 -4.55 -28.56
N LEU A 71 -16.09 -5.62 -29.31
CA LEU A 71 -15.97 -6.98 -28.77
C LEU A 71 -14.80 -7.11 -27.77
N TYR A 72 -13.66 -6.48 -28.08
CA TYR A 72 -12.52 -6.43 -27.17
C TYR A 72 -12.84 -5.71 -25.85
N MET A 73 -13.56 -4.58 -25.91
CA MET A 73 -13.95 -3.78 -24.74
C MET A 73 -14.97 -4.47 -23.84
N ILE A 74 -15.85 -5.31 -24.39
CA ILE A 74 -16.78 -6.17 -23.63
C ILE A 74 -16.06 -7.38 -22.99
N GLY A 75 -14.74 -7.50 -23.16
CA GLY A 75 -13.91 -8.53 -22.52
C GLY A 75 -13.74 -9.80 -23.35
N ARG A 76 -14.18 -9.84 -24.61
CA ARG A 76 -13.85 -10.95 -25.52
C ARG A 76 -12.40 -10.78 -25.98
N ARG A 77 -11.48 -11.58 -25.45
CA ARG A 77 -10.03 -11.47 -25.76
C ARG A 77 -9.51 -12.45 -26.80
N ARG A 78 -10.29 -13.47 -27.19
CA ARG A 78 -9.82 -14.50 -28.14
C ARG A 78 -9.80 -13.93 -29.58
N PRO A 79 -8.62 -13.76 -30.21
CA PRO A 79 -8.50 -13.02 -31.47
C PRO A 79 -9.30 -13.66 -32.61
N ARG A 80 -9.31 -15.00 -32.71
CA ARG A 80 -10.08 -15.74 -33.72
C ARG A 80 -11.59 -15.45 -33.64
N ARG A 81 -12.15 -15.37 -32.43
CA ARG A 81 -13.59 -15.09 -32.23
C ARG A 81 -13.93 -13.64 -32.57
N ILE A 82 -13.06 -12.70 -32.22
CA ILE A 82 -13.24 -11.28 -32.55
C ILE A 82 -13.26 -11.09 -34.06
N VAL A 83 -12.27 -11.64 -34.77
CA VAL A 83 -12.16 -11.54 -36.23
C VAL A 83 -13.39 -12.16 -36.89
N PHE A 84 -13.78 -13.38 -36.49
CA PHE A 84 -14.97 -14.04 -37.04
C PHE A 84 -16.24 -13.20 -36.92
N TRP A 85 -16.55 -12.73 -35.70
CA TRP A 85 -17.77 -11.91 -35.48
C TRP A 85 -17.70 -10.55 -36.16
N SER A 86 -16.51 -9.94 -36.23
CA SER A 86 -16.33 -8.66 -36.93
C SER A 86 -16.57 -8.81 -38.43
N VAL A 87 -16.08 -9.89 -39.05
CA VAL A 87 -16.35 -10.21 -40.46
C VAL A 87 -17.84 -10.47 -40.68
N VAL A 88 -18.47 -11.31 -39.85
CA VAL A 88 -19.91 -11.64 -39.97
C VAL A 88 -20.77 -10.37 -39.92
N ILE A 89 -20.52 -9.49 -38.94
CA ILE A 89 -21.32 -8.28 -38.78
C ILE A 89 -21.03 -7.29 -39.92
N THR A 90 -19.78 -7.17 -40.35
CA THR A 90 -19.43 -6.29 -41.47
C THR A 90 -20.07 -6.75 -42.78
N CYS A 91 -20.12 -8.07 -43.04
CA CYS A 91 -20.87 -8.62 -44.18
C CYS A 91 -22.38 -8.35 -44.04
N GLY A 92 -22.93 -8.45 -42.83
CA GLY A 92 -24.33 -8.10 -42.56
C GLY A 92 -24.63 -6.62 -42.85
N VAL A 93 -23.75 -5.70 -42.44
CA VAL A 93 -23.87 -4.26 -42.74
C VAL A 93 -23.78 -4.03 -44.25
N LEU A 94 -22.81 -4.64 -44.94
CA LEU A 94 -22.67 -4.52 -46.39
C LEU A 94 -23.92 -5.01 -47.13
N PHE A 95 -24.51 -6.12 -46.70
CA PHE A 95 -25.75 -6.65 -47.25
C PHE A 95 -26.96 -5.71 -46.99
N ALA A 96 -27.06 -5.16 -45.78
CA ALA A 96 -28.11 -4.19 -45.46
C ALA A 96 -27.97 -2.91 -46.30
N THR A 97 -26.74 -2.39 -46.46
CA THR A 97 -26.46 -1.20 -47.26
C THR A 97 -26.82 -1.40 -48.73
N ARG A 98 -26.60 -2.60 -49.29
CA ARG A 98 -27.07 -2.95 -50.64
C ARG A 98 -28.56 -2.72 -50.80
N ALA A 99 -29.37 -3.27 -49.89
CA ALA A 99 -30.83 -3.15 -49.94
C ALA A 99 -31.28 -1.68 -49.79
N LEU A 100 -30.65 -0.96 -48.85
CA LEU A 100 -30.96 0.43 -48.59
C LEU A 100 -30.62 1.34 -49.78
N ILE A 101 -29.47 1.15 -50.44
CA ILE A 101 -29.08 1.96 -51.61
C ILE A 101 -30.05 1.75 -52.77
N ARG A 102 -30.46 0.50 -53.03
CA ARG A 102 -31.48 0.19 -54.05
C ARG A 102 -32.81 0.89 -53.74
N TYR A 103 -33.25 0.82 -52.49
CA TYR A 103 -34.46 1.53 -52.05
C TYR A 103 -34.33 3.05 -52.23
N SER A 104 -33.21 3.65 -51.79
CA SER A 104 -32.98 5.09 -51.92
C SER A 104 -32.90 5.57 -53.37
N PHE A 105 -32.33 4.77 -54.27
CA PHE A 105 -32.31 5.07 -55.70
C PHE A 105 -33.73 5.04 -56.28
N SER A 106 -34.53 4.01 -55.92
CA SER A 106 -35.92 3.89 -56.39
C SER A 106 -36.79 5.06 -55.94
N SER A 107 -36.72 5.45 -54.67
CA SER A 107 -37.48 6.59 -54.12
C SER A 107 -37.04 7.91 -54.76
N ARG A 108 -35.72 8.18 -54.91
CA ARG A 108 -35.25 9.39 -55.60
C ARG A 108 -35.67 9.46 -57.06
N CYS A 109 -35.73 8.33 -57.75
CA CYS A 109 -36.21 8.28 -59.13
C CYS A 109 -37.67 8.73 -59.24
N THR A 110 -38.54 8.19 -58.39
CA THR A 110 -39.98 8.43 -58.47
C THR A 110 -40.41 9.76 -57.82
N GLU A 111 -39.79 10.13 -56.70
CA GLU A 111 -40.21 11.27 -55.87
C GLU A 111 -39.50 12.57 -56.26
N ASP A 112 -38.18 12.54 -56.48
CA ASP A 112 -37.41 13.77 -56.75
C ASP A 112 -37.32 14.10 -58.25
N MET A 113 -37.34 13.07 -59.11
CA MET A 113 -37.07 13.23 -60.55
C MET A 113 -38.28 12.97 -61.45
N ALA A 114 -39.44 12.61 -60.87
CA ALA A 114 -40.66 12.22 -61.61
C ALA A 114 -40.40 11.18 -62.72
N GLY A 115 -39.41 10.31 -62.51
CA GLY A 115 -38.97 9.30 -63.47
C GLY A 115 -39.73 7.99 -63.32
N VAL A 116 -39.65 7.15 -64.36
CA VAL A 116 -40.21 5.80 -64.37
C VAL A 116 -39.06 4.80 -64.26
N LEU A 117 -39.15 3.90 -63.27
CA LEU A 117 -38.21 2.78 -63.14
C LEU A 117 -38.49 1.76 -64.24
N LYS A 118 -37.46 1.42 -65.01
CA LYS A 118 -37.51 0.37 -66.02
C LYS A 118 -36.42 -0.67 -65.77
N THR A 119 -36.72 -1.91 -66.09
CA THR A 119 -35.71 -2.95 -66.24
C THR A 119 -35.07 -2.77 -67.63
N PRO A 120 -33.74 -2.71 -67.77
CA PRO A 120 -33.12 -2.57 -69.07
C PRO A 120 -33.56 -3.74 -69.98
N ALA A 121 -34.01 -3.43 -71.21
CA ALA A 121 -34.29 -4.44 -72.21
C ALA A 121 -32.98 -5.17 -72.57
N HIS A 122 -33.06 -6.47 -72.90
CA HIS A 122 -31.94 -7.37 -73.26
C HIS A 122 -30.94 -6.86 -74.32
N TRP A 123 -31.17 -5.69 -74.92
CA TRP A 123 -30.40 -5.05 -75.98
C TRP A 123 -29.23 -4.21 -75.45
N LEU A 124 -29.21 -3.86 -74.16
CA LEU A 124 -28.04 -3.35 -73.44
C LEU A 124 -27.30 -4.52 -72.81
N GLY A 125 -26.53 -5.25 -73.62
CA GLY A 125 -25.83 -6.46 -73.20
C GLY A 125 -24.92 -6.25 -71.99
N GLY A 126 -25.07 -7.11 -70.98
CA GLY A 126 -24.00 -7.48 -70.06
C GLY A 126 -23.76 -6.61 -68.82
N SER A 127 -24.43 -5.48 -68.63
CA SER A 127 -24.30 -4.72 -67.39
C SER A 127 -25.25 -5.27 -66.33
N GLY A 128 -24.72 -5.78 -65.20
CA GLY A 128 -25.48 -6.27 -64.05
C GLY A 128 -26.24 -5.17 -63.31
N ILE A 129 -27.14 -4.48 -64.03
CA ILE A 129 -27.94 -3.35 -63.57
C ILE A 129 -29.41 -3.77 -63.64
N ASP A 130 -30.00 -4.06 -62.49
CA ASP A 130 -31.38 -4.56 -62.39
C ASP A 130 -32.43 -3.46 -62.66
N GLN A 131 -32.10 -2.18 -62.44
CA GLN A 131 -33.04 -1.05 -62.49
C GLN A 131 -32.37 0.22 -63.02
N ILE A 132 -33.00 0.85 -64.02
CA ILE A 132 -32.63 2.16 -64.55
C ILE A 132 -33.78 3.14 -64.36
N CYS A 133 -33.46 4.40 -64.10
CA CYS A 133 -34.44 5.47 -63.96
C CYS A 133 -34.52 6.25 -65.27
N VAL A 134 -35.70 6.34 -65.88
CA VAL A 134 -35.92 7.09 -67.12
C VAL A 134 -36.70 8.36 -66.82
N VAL A 135 -36.13 9.51 -67.16
CA VAL A 135 -36.73 10.83 -66.96
C VAL A 135 -37.02 11.48 -68.32
N ASN A 136 -38.18 12.14 -68.46
CA ASN A 136 -38.61 12.83 -69.69
C ASN A 136 -38.75 11.93 -70.94
N GLU A 137 -39.21 10.69 -70.77
CA GLU A 137 -39.53 9.80 -71.90
C GLU A 137 -40.86 10.20 -72.57
N VAL A 138 -40.90 10.14 -73.91
CA VAL A 138 -42.16 10.27 -74.67
C VAL A 138 -42.72 8.87 -74.92
N PRO A 139 -43.90 8.51 -74.37
CA PRO A 139 -44.45 7.16 -74.48
C PRO A 139 -44.61 6.73 -75.95
N GLY A 140 -44.03 5.58 -76.31
CA GLY A 140 -44.17 4.98 -77.65
C GLY A 140 -43.24 5.52 -78.73
N ASN A 141 -42.31 6.44 -78.43
CA ASN A 141 -41.34 6.94 -79.40
C ASN A 141 -39.92 6.38 -79.16
N PRO A 142 -39.44 5.43 -80.00
CA PRO A 142 -38.11 4.83 -79.82
C PRO A 142 -36.94 5.80 -80.11
N TYR A 143 -37.20 6.97 -80.71
CA TYR A 143 -36.18 7.97 -81.05
C TYR A 143 -35.98 9.03 -79.96
N LEU A 144 -36.84 9.08 -78.93
CA LEU A 144 -36.73 10.02 -77.80
C LEU A 144 -36.81 9.24 -76.47
N PRO A 145 -35.78 8.43 -76.13
CA PRO A 145 -35.80 7.53 -74.98
C PRO A 145 -35.72 8.23 -73.61
N GLY A 146 -35.66 9.57 -73.55
CA GLY A 146 -35.46 10.32 -72.31
C GLY A 146 -34.01 10.27 -71.80
N THR A 147 -33.77 10.85 -70.63
CA THR A 147 -32.48 10.76 -69.94
C THR A 147 -32.45 9.50 -69.09
N LEU A 148 -31.46 8.65 -69.35
CA LEU A 148 -31.21 7.43 -68.58
C LEU A 148 -30.30 7.77 -67.40
N LEU A 149 -30.77 7.45 -66.19
CA LEU A 149 -30.02 7.60 -64.95
C LEU A 149 -29.77 6.22 -64.36
N GLU A 150 -28.52 5.94 -64.05
CA GLU A 150 -28.08 4.71 -63.42
C GLU A 150 -27.73 4.97 -61.95
N PRO A 151 -27.88 3.96 -61.06
CA PRO A 151 -27.31 4.06 -59.72
C PRO A 151 -25.78 4.00 -59.82
N ALA A 152 -25.08 4.81 -59.03
CA ALA A 152 -23.62 4.76 -58.96
C ALA A 152 -23.08 3.36 -58.54
N TRP A 153 -23.90 2.56 -57.84
CA TRP A 153 -23.64 1.15 -57.57
C TRP A 153 -24.92 0.31 -57.71
N SER A 154 -24.88 -0.75 -58.53
CA SER A 154 -26.01 -1.66 -58.74
C SER A 154 -26.32 -2.57 -57.55
N GLY A 155 -25.45 -2.57 -56.53
CA GLY A 155 -25.54 -3.46 -55.37
C GLY A 155 -24.90 -4.83 -55.61
N ASP A 156 -24.40 -5.11 -56.81
CA ASP A 156 -23.69 -6.35 -57.09
C ASP A 156 -22.23 -6.27 -56.66
N ILE A 157 -21.73 -7.40 -56.18
CA ILE A 157 -20.36 -7.57 -55.69
C ILE A 157 -19.80 -8.80 -56.40
N PRO A 158 -18.90 -8.64 -57.38
CA PRO A 158 -18.28 -9.77 -58.04
C PRO A 158 -17.43 -10.58 -57.04
N ALA A 159 -17.22 -11.87 -57.32
CA ALA A 159 -16.56 -12.79 -56.40
C ALA A 159 -15.16 -12.32 -55.97
N TRP A 160 -14.39 -11.72 -56.89
CA TRP A 160 -13.05 -11.19 -56.58
C TRP A 160 -13.10 -9.99 -55.63
N LEU A 161 -14.10 -9.11 -55.79
CA LEU A 161 -14.31 -7.96 -54.91
C LEU A 161 -14.74 -8.44 -53.52
N ALA A 162 -15.61 -9.45 -53.45
CA ALA A 162 -16.01 -10.07 -52.18
C ALA A 162 -14.79 -10.61 -51.40
N ILE A 163 -13.85 -11.26 -52.08
CA ILE A 163 -12.60 -11.75 -51.47
C ILE A 163 -11.77 -10.58 -50.92
N LEU A 164 -11.62 -9.49 -51.67
CA LEU A 164 -10.89 -8.31 -51.21
C LEU A 164 -11.56 -7.64 -50.01
N LEU A 165 -12.89 -7.53 -50.00
CA LEU A 165 -13.65 -6.97 -48.87
C LEU A 165 -13.49 -7.85 -47.63
N VAL A 166 -13.52 -9.18 -47.76
CA VAL A 166 -13.26 -10.10 -46.65
C VAL A 166 -11.83 -9.93 -46.13
N ALA A 167 -10.84 -9.81 -47.02
CA ALA A 167 -9.46 -9.55 -46.61
C ALA A 167 -9.32 -8.21 -45.86
N ALA A 168 -9.97 -7.14 -46.36
CA ALA A 168 -10.02 -5.84 -45.71
C ALA A 168 -10.70 -5.89 -44.33
N ALA A 169 -11.76 -6.70 -44.19
CA ALA A 169 -12.42 -6.93 -42.90
C ALA A 169 -11.49 -7.65 -41.92
N VAL A 170 -10.76 -8.67 -42.37
CA VAL A 170 -9.83 -9.43 -41.52
C VAL A 170 -8.65 -8.56 -41.08
N THR A 171 -8.08 -7.75 -41.96
CA THR A 171 -6.98 -6.84 -41.61
C THR A 171 -7.47 -5.74 -40.67
N GLY A 172 -8.62 -5.12 -40.95
CA GLY A 172 -9.26 -4.14 -40.08
C GLY A 172 -9.56 -4.68 -38.68
N ALA A 173 -10.04 -5.93 -38.56
CA ALA A 173 -10.31 -6.55 -37.26
C ALA A 173 -9.05 -6.85 -36.42
N ASN A 174 -7.87 -6.90 -37.05
CA ASN A 174 -6.61 -7.14 -36.36
C ASN A 174 -5.83 -5.85 -36.07
N GLY A 175 -5.97 -4.81 -36.90
CA GLY A 175 -5.27 -3.54 -36.72
C GLY A 175 -5.81 -2.74 -35.54
N LEU A 176 -4.91 -2.22 -34.69
CA LEU A 176 -5.18 -1.18 -33.68
C LEU A 176 -6.39 -1.44 -32.74
N ARG A 177 -6.81 -2.70 -32.56
CA ARG A 177 -7.97 -3.06 -31.72
C ARG A 177 -7.68 -2.97 -30.22
N ASP A 178 -6.43 -3.22 -29.85
CA ASP A 178 -5.90 -3.32 -28.50
C ASP A 178 -5.27 -2.01 -28.01
N ARG A 179 -4.94 -1.11 -28.94
CA ARG A 179 -4.40 0.21 -28.63
C ARG A 179 -5.52 1.12 -28.11
N ARG A 180 -5.31 1.74 -26.95
CA ARG A 180 -6.20 2.81 -26.45
C ARG A 180 -6.10 4.04 -27.37
N LEU A 181 -7.23 4.68 -27.64
CA LEU A 181 -7.28 5.89 -28.47
C LEU A 181 -6.89 7.14 -27.68
N ARG A 182 -6.96 7.08 -26.34
CA ARG A 182 -6.51 8.11 -25.41
C ARG A 182 -5.73 7.52 -24.23
N SER A 183 -4.86 8.33 -23.63
CA SER A 183 -4.20 7.99 -22.37
C SER A 183 -5.23 7.92 -21.23
N SER A 184 -5.01 6.99 -20.30
CA SER A 184 -5.87 6.84 -19.11
C SER A 184 -5.67 8.00 -18.15
N GLY A 185 -6.76 8.63 -17.70
CA GLY A 185 -6.73 9.62 -16.63
C GLY A 185 -6.77 8.98 -15.24
N ILE A 186 -7.10 7.69 -15.15
CA ILE A 186 -7.27 6.97 -13.88
C ILE A 186 -5.98 6.98 -13.05
N GLY A 187 -4.81 6.84 -13.69
CA GLY A 187 -3.52 6.86 -12.98
C GLY A 187 -3.25 8.17 -12.27
N ALA A 188 -3.49 9.30 -12.95
CA ALA A 188 -3.36 10.63 -12.36
C ALA A 188 -4.37 10.87 -11.23
N LYS A 189 -5.62 10.44 -11.41
CA LYS A 189 -6.66 10.51 -10.36
C LYS A 189 -6.31 9.67 -9.13
N LEU A 190 -5.70 8.49 -9.33
CA LEU A 190 -5.23 7.65 -8.24
C LEU A 190 -4.05 8.30 -7.51
N LEU A 191 -3.11 8.88 -8.25
CA LEU A 191 -1.94 9.56 -7.69
C LEU A 191 -2.35 10.76 -6.84
N ASP A 192 -3.28 11.61 -7.31
CA ASP A 192 -3.82 12.75 -6.54
C ASP A 192 -4.50 12.29 -5.23
N GLN A 193 -5.15 11.12 -5.23
CA GLN A 193 -5.68 10.53 -3.98
C GLN A 193 -4.60 9.96 -3.06
N LEU A 194 -3.48 9.48 -3.61
CA LEU A 194 -2.33 8.99 -2.86
C LEU A 194 -1.44 10.12 -2.31
N GLU A 195 -1.36 11.26 -2.99
CA GLU A 195 -0.67 12.45 -2.47
C GLU A 195 -1.32 12.97 -1.18
N LEU A 196 -2.63 12.78 -1.06
CA LEU A 196 -3.40 13.07 0.15
C LEU A 196 -3.38 11.92 1.17
N ALA A 197 -2.66 10.82 0.89
CA ALA A 197 -2.58 9.71 1.82
C ALA A 197 -1.88 10.15 3.11
N PRO A 198 -2.33 9.65 4.27
CA PRO A 198 -1.79 10.06 5.55
C PRO A 198 -0.33 9.63 5.70
N ALA A 199 0.10 8.61 4.95
CA ALA A 199 1.49 8.13 4.93
C ALA A 199 2.52 9.20 4.51
N ALA A 200 2.12 10.25 3.78
CA ALA A 200 3.01 11.33 3.35
C ALA A 200 3.24 12.43 4.42
N GLY A 201 2.80 12.23 5.68
CA GLY A 201 3.19 13.07 6.80
C GLY A 201 2.63 14.50 6.72
N VAL A 202 3.42 15.49 7.17
CA VAL A 202 3.04 16.92 7.17
C VAL A 202 2.92 17.50 5.76
N GLU A 203 3.63 16.94 4.78
CA GLU A 203 3.56 17.39 3.38
C GLU A 203 2.19 17.10 2.75
N SER A 204 1.51 16.05 3.22
CA SER A 204 0.13 15.73 2.82
C SER A 204 -0.92 16.67 3.41
N ALA A 205 -0.55 17.56 4.35
CA ALA A 205 -1.49 18.42 5.04
C ALA A 205 -2.01 19.54 4.12
N ILE A 206 -3.33 19.70 4.09
CA ILE A 206 -3.98 20.69 3.25
C ILE A 206 -3.97 22.03 3.98
N GLY A 207 -3.35 23.04 3.36
CA GLY A 207 -3.26 24.40 3.92
C GLY A 207 -1.91 24.78 4.52
N LYS A 208 -0.91 23.89 4.43
CA LYS A 208 0.42 23.97 5.09
C LYS A 208 0.30 24.05 6.60
N VAL A 209 0.87 23.06 7.31
CA VAL A 209 0.84 23.06 8.77
C VAL A 209 1.67 24.25 9.29
N PRO A 210 1.10 25.09 10.16
CA PRO A 210 1.84 26.21 10.76
C PRO A 210 3.01 25.70 11.62
N PRO A 211 4.06 26.52 11.81
CA PRO A 211 5.28 26.11 12.52
C PRO A 211 5.07 25.83 14.02
N ASP A 212 3.98 26.35 14.59
CA ASP A 212 3.48 26.00 15.93
C ASP A 212 2.94 24.56 16.00
N GLY A 213 2.74 23.89 14.86
CA GLY A 213 2.39 22.47 14.73
C GLY A 213 1.03 22.10 15.30
N GLU A 214 0.11 23.07 15.44
CA GLU A 214 -1.27 22.79 15.86
C GLU A 214 -2.09 22.31 14.66
N VAL A 215 -2.61 21.09 14.76
CA VAL A 215 -3.34 20.44 13.68
C VAL A 215 -4.65 19.84 14.15
N VAL A 216 -5.61 19.82 13.23
CA VAL A 216 -6.83 19.03 13.34
C VAL A 216 -6.83 17.99 12.23
N ALA A 217 -7.39 16.81 12.50
CA ALA A 217 -7.51 15.76 11.51
C ALA A 217 -8.97 15.43 11.24
N CYS A 218 -9.26 15.05 10.00
CA CYS A 218 -10.58 14.57 9.61
C CYS A 218 -10.86 13.20 10.27
N GLY A 219 -11.89 13.13 11.12
CA GLY A 219 -12.35 11.93 11.80
C GLY A 219 -13.33 11.07 10.98
N ASN A 220 -13.72 11.54 9.79
CA ASN A 220 -14.68 10.81 8.94
C ASN A 220 -14.14 9.45 8.51
N PRO A 221 -15.01 8.43 8.36
CA PRO A 221 -14.65 7.21 7.67
C PRO A 221 -14.39 7.52 6.19
N THR A 222 -13.25 7.08 5.69
CA THR A 222 -12.94 7.10 4.26
C THR A 222 -13.77 6.07 3.50
N LEU A 223 -13.67 6.14 2.18
CA LEU A 223 -14.20 5.17 1.22
C LEU A 223 -13.73 3.72 1.45
N TRP A 224 -12.65 3.50 2.21
CA TRP A 224 -12.06 2.18 2.50
C TRP A 224 -12.42 1.65 3.89
N GLY A 225 -13.36 2.29 4.60
CA GLY A 225 -13.75 1.93 5.97
C GLY A 225 -12.75 2.35 7.05
N GLU A 226 -11.58 2.82 6.64
CA GLU A 226 -10.56 3.36 7.54
C GLU A 226 -10.86 4.83 7.89
N ILE A 227 -10.38 5.32 9.04
CA ILE A 227 -10.56 6.74 9.40
C ILE A 227 -9.69 7.63 8.52
N CYS A 228 -10.21 8.80 8.10
CA CYS A 228 -9.56 9.69 7.16
C CYS A 228 -8.18 10.15 7.61
N GLY A 229 -8.04 10.78 8.77
CA GLY A 229 -6.73 11.23 9.26
C GLY A 229 -6.05 12.29 8.37
N GLN A 230 -6.79 12.91 7.45
CA GLN A 230 -6.30 14.03 6.65
C GLN A 230 -6.04 15.23 7.57
N LEU A 231 -4.80 15.75 7.53
CA LEU A 231 -4.37 16.88 8.35
C LEU A 231 -4.78 18.22 7.73
N TYR A 232 -5.21 19.12 8.61
CA TYR A 232 -5.51 20.53 8.35
C TYR A 232 -4.93 21.39 9.49
N PRO A 233 -4.61 22.66 9.23
CA PRO A 233 -4.13 23.55 10.28
C PRO A 233 -5.28 23.88 11.25
N ALA A 234 -5.00 23.92 12.56
CA ALA A 234 -6.03 24.12 13.58
C ALA A 234 -6.75 25.48 13.47
N ASN A 235 -6.08 26.49 12.94
CA ASN A 235 -6.63 27.83 12.72
C ASN A 235 -7.56 27.94 11.48
N LYS A 236 -7.74 26.85 10.71
CA LYS A 236 -8.63 26.85 9.55
C LYS A 236 -10.08 27.08 9.98
N LYS A 237 -10.69 28.16 9.49
CA LYS A 237 -12.13 28.39 9.60
C LYS A 237 -12.84 27.54 8.55
N TRP A 238 -13.71 26.64 8.99
CA TRP A 238 -14.50 25.78 8.12
C TRP A 238 -15.84 26.42 7.79
N GLU A 239 -16.20 26.45 6.51
CA GLU A 239 -17.54 26.88 6.10
C GLU A 239 -18.58 25.76 6.34
N PRO A 240 -19.85 26.08 6.63
CA PRO A 240 -20.88 25.07 6.81
C PRO A 240 -21.00 24.16 5.59
N GLY A 241 -20.76 22.86 5.78
CA GLY A 241 -20.83 21.89 4.70
C GLY A 241 -19.60 21.86 3.78
N GLU A 242 -18.49 22.51 4.16
CA GLU A 242 -17.22 22.37 3.45
C GLU A 242 -16.72 20.91 3.52
N TRP A 243 -16.30 20.36 2.39
CA TRP A 243 -15.90 18.95 2.30
C TRP A 243 -14.40 18.78 2.57
N CYS A 244 -14.06 17.71 3.27
CA CYS A 244 -12.69 17.23 3.33
C CYS A 244 -12.25 16.77 1.93
N ARG A 245 -11.15 17.33 1.41
CA ARG A 245 -10.66 17.07 0.05
C ARG A 245 -10.30 15.60 -0.19
N ARG A 246 -9.89 14.87 0.86
CA ARG A 246 -9.57 13.44 0.76
C ARG A 246 -10.80 12.56 0.76
N CYS A 247 -11.63 12.62 1.81
CA CYS A 247 -12.77 11.71 1.94
C CYS A 247 -14.03 12.19 1.20
N GLN A 248 -14.04 13.42 0.69
CA GLN A 248 -15.16 14.03 -0.05
C GLN A 248 -16.47 13.99 0.75
N GLN A 249 -16.37 14.19 2.07
CA GLN A 249 -17.49 14.28 3.01
C GLN A 249 -17.40 15.59 3.78
N PRO A 250 -18.53 16.14 4.29
CA PRO A 250 -18.52 17.30 5.19
C PRO A 250 -17.50 17.08 6.31
N PHE A 251 -16.58 18.02 6.50
CA PHE A 251 -15.50 17.84 7.45
C PHE A 251 -16.02 17.65 8.88
N LEU A 252 -15.56 16.58 9.52
CA LEU A 252 -15.76 16.32 10.94
C LEU A 252 -14.39 16.19 11.58
N ALA A 253 -14.10 16.99 12.59
CA ALA A 253 -12.86 16.91 13.34
C ALA A 253 -12.81 15.61 14.16
N ALA A 254 -11.62 15.05 14.35
CA ALA A 254 -11.45 13.91 15.24
C ALA A 254 -11.80 14.28 16.69
N ASP A 255 -12.60 13.43 17.34
CA ASP A 255 -13.13 13.70 18.69
C ASP A 255 -12.07 13.66 19.79
N ARG A 256 -10.97 12.95 19.56
CA ARG A 256 -9.96 12.64 20.59
C ARG A 256 -8.59 13.17 20.20
N MET A 257 -8.04 14.00 21.09
CA MET A 257 -6.67 14.50 21.03
C MET A 257 -5.80 13.77 22.05
N LEU A 258 -4.57 13.46 21.67
CA LEU A 258 -3.54 12.83 22.50
C LEU A 258 -2.42 13.81 22.77
N ARG A 259 -2.04 13.93 24.04
CA ARG A 259 -0.93 14.78 24.47
C ARG A 259 0.33 13.96 24.69
N PHE A 260 1.38 14.29 23.96
CA PHE A 260 2.69 13.67 24.03
C PHE A 260 3.74 14.62 24.59
N ASN A 261 4.50 14.19 25.58
CA ASN A 261 5.79 14.76 25.93
C ASN A 261 6.83 14.20 24.96
N VAL A 262 7.46 15.05 24.16
CA VAL A 262 8.47 14.62 23.20
C VAL A 262 9.83 14.62 23.88
N VAL A 263 10.49 13.47 23.88
CA VAL A 263 11.77 13.27 24.54
C VAL A 263 12.83 12.78 23.57
N SER A 264 14.07 13.18 23.83
CA SER A 264 15.25 12.70 23.13
C SER A 264 16.41 12.52 24.12
N LEU A 265 17.42 11.76 23.69
CA LEU A 265 18.69 11.65 24.41
C LEU A 265 19.55 12.89 24.13
N TRP A 266 20.39 13.29 25.10
CA TRP A 266 21.39 14.34 24.90
C TRP A 266 22.72 13.81 24.34
N THR A 267 22.94 12.51 24.42
CA THR A 267 24.11 11.80 23.87
C THR A 267 23.68 10.48 23.27
N SER A 268 24.34 10.09 22.17
CA SER A 268 24.18 8.76 21.57
C SER A 268 25.27 7.78 21.99
N ASP A 269 26.18 8.22 22.86
CA ASP A 269 27.27 7.39 23.37
C ASP A 269 26.72 6.45 24.45
N ILE A 270 26.58 5.18 24.07
CA ILE A 270 26.06 4.12 24.94
C ILE A 270 26.97 3.85 26.14
N ASP A 271 28.30 4.03 25.99
CA ASP A 271 29.24 3.80 27.08
C ASP A 271 29.12 4.91 28.13
N VAL A 272 28.89 6.15 27.69
CA VAL A 272 28.58 7.26 28.59
C VAL A 272 27.25 7.02 29.29
N LEU A 273 26.20 6.62 28.57
CA LEU A 273 24.89 6.35 29.16
C LEU A 273 24.98 5.21 30.19
N ASN A 274 25.53 4.07 29.81
CA ASN A 274 25.70 2.91 30.69
C ASN A 274 26.70 3.17 31.83
N GLY A 275 27.71 4.01 31.61
CA GLY A 275 28.61 4.48 32.66
C GLY A 275 27.86 5.28 33.74
N LEU A 276 26.94 6.15 33.32
CA LEU A 276 26.08 6.88 34.25
C LEU A 276 25.09 5.94 34.96
N GLU A 277 24.51 4.95 34.29
CA GLU A 277 23.60 3.97 34.96
C GLU A 277 24.34 3.05 35.95
N ARG A 278 25.62 2.75 35.70
CA ARG A 278 26.47 2.02 36.66
C ARG A 278 26.69 2.81 37.95
N LEU A 279 26.80 4.14 37.87
CA LEU A 279 26.93 5.00 39.06
C LEU A 279 25.63 5.04 39.86
N ASP A 280 24.49 4.93 39.19
CA ASP A 280 23.15 4.95 39.80
C ASP A 280 22.62 3.55 40.15
N THR A 281 23.47 2.52 40.08
CA THR A 281 23.07 1.15 40.42
C THR A 281 22.73 1.03 41.90
N LEU A 282 21.55 0.47 42.17
CA LEU A 282 21.07 0.30 43.54
C LEU A 282 21.19 -1.15 43.95
N SER A 283 21.70 -1.36 45.16
CA SER A 283 21.70 -2.67 45.80
C SER A 283 21.19 -2.57 47.23
N TRP A 284 20.34 -3.50 47.64
CA TRP A 284 19.73 -3.51 48.97
C TRP A 284 19.60 -4.95 49.49
N PRO A 285 19.44 -5.16 50.80
CA PRO A 285 19.25 -6.50 51.35
C PRO A 285 18.06 -7.21 50.70
N MET A 286 18.23 -8.48 50.35
CA MET A 286 17.15 -9.26 49.75
C MET A 286 15.96 -9.37 50.70
N GLY A 287 14.74 -9.24 50.17
CA GLY A 287 13.51 -9.29 50.99
C GLY A 287 13.20 -8.00 51.75
N GLN A 288 13.90 -6.90 51.49
CA GLN A 288 13.54 -5.56 51.94
C GLN A 288 12.90 -4.74 50.80
N PRO A 289 12.10 -3.71 51.11
CA PRO A 289 11.56 -2.80 50.11
C PRO A 289 12.68 -2.14 49.31
N VAL A 290 12.40 -1.88 48.03
CA VAL A 290 13.36 -1.19 47.16
C VAL A 290 13.60 0.21 47.73
N PRO A 291 14.85 0.61 47.99
CA PRO A 291 15.14 1.95 48.47
C PRO A 291 14.75 2.98 47.40
N PRO A 292 14.41 4.23 47.80
CA PRO A 292 14.22 5.30 46.84
C PRO A 292 15.52 5.49 46.05
N ASP A 293 15.39 5.78 44.76
CA ASP A 293 16.56 5.79 43.91
C ASP A 293 17.50 6.94 44.21
N ALA A 294 18.78 6.61 44.31
CA ALA A 294 19.85 7.56 44.48
C ALA A 294 20.41 7.94 43.10
N ARG A 295 20.13 9.16 42.63
CA ARG A 295 20.71 9.72 41.40
C ARG A 295 22.10 10.29 41.69
N VAL A 296 23.05 9.41 41.96
CA VAL A 296 24.44 9.77 42.30
C VAL A 296 25.12 10.49 41.12
N SER A 297 24.76 10.13 39.89
CA SER A 297 25.27 10.72 38.65
C SER A 297 24.87 12.19 38.41
N GLY A 298 23.78 12.65 39.05
CA GLY A 298 23.28 14.02 38.95
C GLY A 298 22.82 14.48 37.55
N ARG A 299 22.62 13.57 36.58
CA ARG A 299 22.27 13.94 35.19
C ARG A 299 21.06 13.19 34.65
N GLU A 300 20.23 13.89 33.87
CA GLU A 300 19.11 13.28 33.15
C GLU A 300 19.58 12.66 31.82
N ARG A 301 19.05 11.47 31.50
CA ARG A 301 19.35 10.80 30.23
C ARG A 301 18.40 11.28 29.14
N TRP A 302 17.12 11.37 29.49
CA TRP A 302 16.10 11.96 28.63
C TRP A 302 15.91 13.43 28.93
N ILE A 303 15.91 14.19 27.85
CA ILE A 303 15.60 15.61 27.86
C ILE A 303 14.23 15.77 27.20
N THR A 304 13.31 16.38 27.92
CA THR A 304 12.00 16.75 27.37
C THR A 304 12.20 17.96 26.47
N LEU A 305 11.95 17.78 25.16
CA LEU A 305 12.10 18.84 24.17
C LEU A 305 10.88 19.78 24.20
N GLY A 306 9.70 19.22 24.42
CA GLY A 306 8.45 19.96 24.45
C GLY A 306 7.24 19.04 24.51
N THR A 307 6.06 19.62 24.35
CA THR A 307 4.78 18.89 24.35
C THR A 307 4.01 19.11 23.06
N LEU A 308 3.42 18.05 22.52
CA LEU A 308 2.60 18.07 21.30
C LEU A 308 1.20 17.52 21.61
N GLU A 309 0.17 18.20 21.13
CA GLU A 309 -1.18 17.65 21.09
C GLU A 309 -1.52 17.26 19.66
N MET A 310 -1.92 16.00 19.47
CA MET A 310 -2.11 15.40 18.15
C MET A 310 -3.39 14.57 18.13
N PRO A 311 -4.19 14.63 17.04
CA PRO A 311 -5.41 13.82 16.92
C PRO A 311 -5.08 12.33 16.87
N ASP A 312 -5.86 11.48 17.53
CA ASP A 312 -5.59 10.03 17.64
C ASP A 312 -5.73 9.27 16.31
N VAL A 313 -6.46 9.83 15.34
CA VAL A 313 -6.75 9.21 14.04
C VAL A 313 -5.57 9.24 13.05
N ILE A 314 -4.48 9.95 13.39
CA ILE A 314 -3.31 10.08 12.52
C ILE A 314 -2.36 8.89 12.66
N SER A 315 -1.53 8.67 11.66
CA SER A 315 -0.49 7.65 11.71
C SER A 315 0.73 8.09 12.52
N VAL A 316 1.54 7.13 12.96
CA VAL A 316 2.80 7.40 13.66
C VAL A 316 3.75 8.22 12.78
N ALA A 317 3.80 7.95 11.47
CA ALA A 317 4.63 8.73 10.55
C ALA A 317 4.18 10.21 10.48
N GLN A 318 2.86 10.47 10.53
CA GLN A 318 2.34 11.83 10.63
C GLN A 318 2.70 12.49 11.96
N ALA A 319 2.56 11.76 13.06
CA ALA A 319 2.93 12.25 14.39
C ALA A 319 4.43 12.60 14.46
N LEU A 320 5.30 11.77 13.87
CA LEU A 320 6.73 12.03 13.79
C LEU A 320 7.04 13.19 12.86
N ALA A 321 6.38 13.31 11.71
CA ALA A 321 6.57 14.47 10.84
C ALA A 321 6.22 15.79 11.56
N LEU A 322 5.17 15.81 12.39
CA LEU A 322 4.83 16.95 13.24
C LEU A 322 5.90 17.24 14.30
N ALA A 323 6.43 16.19 14.95
CA ALA A 323 7.52 16.35 15.91
C ALA A 323 8.82 16.85 15.26
N HIS A 324 9.17 16.32 14.09
CA HIS A 324 10.34 16.73 13.30
C HIS A 324 10.24 18.18 12.84
N ALA A 325 9.04 18.65 12.48
CA ALA A 325 8.82 20.05 12.12
C ALA A 325 9.14 21.02 13.27
N ARG A 326 8.99 20.59 14.54
CA ARG A 326 9.30 21.40 15.73
C ARG A 326 10.76 21.31 16.21
N LEU A 327 11.57 20.38 15.66
CA LEU A 327 12.98 20.24 16.05
C LEU A 327 13.79 21.53 15.82
N GLU A 328 13.50 22.29 14.76
CA GLU A 328 14.18 23.57 14.51
C GLU A 328 13.91 24.60 15.60
N MET A 329 12.67 24.63 16.10
CA MET A 329 12.27 25.52 17.20
C MET A 329 12.98 25.11 18.50
N TRP A 330 12.99 23.82 18.83
CA TRP A 330 13.65 23.32 20.05
C TRP A 330 15.17 23.43 20.02
N LYS A 331 15.79 23.43 18.83
CA LYS A 331 17.22 23.74 18.65
C LYS A 331 17.54 25.20 19.02
N GLY A 332 16.57 26.09 18.91
CA GLY A 332 16.69 27.50 19.31
C GLY A 332 16.47 27.75 20.81
N ALA A 333 16.21 26.71 21.62
CA ALA A 333 15.93 26.87 23.04
C ALA A 333 17.14 27.41 23.82
N ASP A 334 16.85 28.17 24.89
CA ASP A 334 17.86 28.76 25.78
C ASP A 334 18.61 27.70 26.60
N ASP A 335 17.97 26.56 26.90
CA ASP A 335 18.59 25.45 27.62
C ASP A 335 19.59 24.69 26.72
N PRO A 336 20.89 24.67 27.07
CA PRO A 336 21.91 23.99 26.26
C PRO A 336 21.67 22.48 26.12
N MET A 337 21.02 21.84 27.09
CA MET A 337 20.70 20.41 27.05
C MET A 337 19.56 20.12 26.07
N VAL A 338 18.52 20.95 26.07
CA VAL A 338 17.42 20.85 25.10
C VAL A 338 17.95 21.07 23.69
N LYS A 339 18.82 22.09 23.50
CA LYS A 339 19.46 22.37 22.23
C LYS A 339 20.29 21.19 21.71
N ARG A 340 21.09 20.57 22.58
CA ARG A 340 21.91 19.40 22.24
C ARG A 340 21.04 18.18 21.91
N ALA A 341 20.00 17.91 22.71
CA ALA A 341 19.09 16.80 22.49
C ALA A 341 18.24 16.96 21.22
N ALA A 342 17.81 18.19 20.90
CA ALA A 342 17.11 18.53 19.66
C ALA A 342 18.02 18.38 18.44
N GLN A 343 19.30 18.80 18.54
CA GLN A 343 20.28 18.59 17.49
C GLN A 343 20.51 17.10 17.24
N LEU A 344 20.70 16.30 18.30
CA LEU A 344 20.88 14.86 18.17
C LEU A 344 19.64 14.17 17.57
N ALA A 345 18.44 14.57 18.00
CA ALA A 345 17.20 14.08 17.43
C ALA A 345 17.10 14.38 15.94
N ARG A 346 17.49 15.57 15.48
CA ARG A 346 17.50 15.90 14.04
C ARG A 346 18.40 14.99 13.23
N GLU A 347 19.53 14.57 13.79
CA GLU A 347 20.51 13.73 13.11
C GLU A 347 20.10 12.24 13.11
N ARG A 348 19.40 11.77 14.16
CA ARG A 348 19.19 10.33 14.41
C ARG A 348 17.75 9.87 14.55
N ALA A 349 16.81 10.75 14.84
CA ALA A 349 15.42 10.35 15.07
C ALA A 349 14.82 9.75 13.81
N SER A 350 14.13 8.62 13.99
CA SER A 350 13.41 7.99 12.89
C SER A 350 12.22 8.85 12.47
N ARG A 351 11.90 8.81 11.18
CA ARG A 351 10.69 9.42 10.60
C ARG A 351 9.53 8.44 10.52
N ILE A 352 9.80 7.15 10.71
CA ILE A 352 8.85 6.06 10.47
C ILE A 352 8.57 5.23 11.72
N CYS A 353 9.34 5.36 12.79
CA CYS A 353 9.08 4.60 14.02
C CYS A 353 9.49 5.38 15.27
N ALA A 354 8.86 5.05 16.39
CA ALA A 354 9.13 5.67 17.68
C ALA A 354 8.74 4.74 18.82
N TRP A 355 9.27 5.00 20.01
CA TRP A 355 8.77 4.37 21.23
C TRP A 355 7.71 5.27 21.88
N ILE A 356 6.52 4.71 22.12
CA ILE A 356 5.45 5.36 22.87
C ILE A 356 5.42 4.77 24.27
N TRP A 357 5.63 5.63 25.26
CA TRP A 357 5.62 5.28 26.67
C TRP A 357 4.34 5.83 27.34
N PHE A 358 3.75 5.04 28.23
CA PHE A 358 2.44 5.32 28.82
C PHE A 358 2.56 5.78 30.26
N GLY A 359 2.40 7.07 30.58
CA GLY A 359 2.39 7.63 31.94
C GLY A 359 3.11 8.98 32.05
N GLN A 360 2.92 9.68 33.17
CA GLN A 360 3.50 11.03 33.39
C GLN A 360 5.00 10.99 33.56
N VAL A 361 5.73 11.87 32.89
CA VAL A 361 7.15 12.18 33.16
C VAL A 361 7.31 12.87 34.52
N SER A 362 7.11 12.17 35.63
CA SER A 362 7.17 12.78 36.96
C SER A 362 8.62 13.10 37.36
N HIS A 363 8.85 14.14 38.16
CA HIS A 363 10.14 14.41 38.81
C HIS A 363 10.62 13.27 39.74
N ARG A 364 9.80 12.23 39.96
CA ARG A 364 10.19 10.96 40.60
C ARG A 364 10.81 9.96 39.59
N MET A 365 11.13 10.41 38.38
CA MET A 365 11.72 9.60 37.32
C MET A 365 13.21 9.45 37.44
N THR A 366 13.55 8.51 38.29
CA THR A 366 14.88 7.98 38.48
C THR A 366 15.18 6.77 37.61
N TYR A 367 14.35 6.49 36.61
CA TYR A 367 14.69 5.52 35.58
C TYR A 367 14.59 6.16 34.22
N ALA A 368 15.41 5.67 33.32
CA ALA A 368 15.46 5.97 31.90
C ALA A 368 14.12 5.74 31.14
N ARG A 369 12.98 5.64 31.81
CA ARG A 369 11.65 5.35 31.23
C ARG A 369 10.55 6.14 31.93
N PRO A 370 9.49 6.56 31.22
CA PRO A 370 8.35 7.21 31.80
C PRO A 370 7.48 6.20 32.56
N THR A 371 7.50 4.93 32.14
CA THR A 371 6.81 3.78 32.77
C THR A 371 7.33 2.42 32.33
N GLN A 372 6.81 1.34 32.93
CA GLN A 372 7.09 -0.07 32.59
C GLN A 372 6.47 -0.52 31.26
N ARG A 373 5.60 0.30 30.66
CA ARG A 373 4.89 -0.03 29.42
C ARG A 373 5.38 0.88 28.29
N ALA A 374 6.08 0.28 27.35
CA ALA A 374 6.43 0.89 26.07
C ALA A 374 5.77 0.10 24.94
N ARG A 375 5.34 0.79 23.88
CA ARG A 375 4.97 0.18 22.61
C ARG A 375 5.88 0.71 21.52
N PHE A 376 6.41 -0.22 20.72
CA PHE A 376 7.10 0.15 19.48
C PHE A 376 6.04 0.53 18.45
N ALA A 377 6.11 1.75 17.96
CA ALA A 377 5.14 2.34 17.06
C ALA A 377 5.71 2.40 15.64
N LEU A 378 5.03 1.78 14.68
CA LEU A 378 5.40 1.76 13.26
C LEU A 378 4.60 2.77 12.45
N GLY A 379 5.21 3.34 11.41
CA GLY A 379 4.76 4.54 10.73
C GLY A 379 3.35 4.48 10.14
N ALA A 380 2.90 3.30 9.71
CA ALA A 380 1.56 3.10 9.15
C ALA A 380 0.47 2.92 10.22
N ALA A 381 0.83 2.52 11.44
CA ALA A 381 -0.14 2.32 12.51
C ALA A 381 -0.74 3.65 12.96
N ARG A 382 -2.04 3.67 13.30
CA ARG A 382 -2.69 4.85 13.87
C ARG A 382 -2.42 4.96 15.36
N LEU A 383 -2.38 6.19 15.87
CA LEU A 383 -2.22 6.41 17.31
C LEU A 383 -3.38 5.83 18.11
N ARG A 384 -4.61 5.89 17.59
CA ARG A 384 -5.81 5.30 18.20
C ARG A 384 -5.68 3.79 18.42
N ASP A 385 -5.07 3.08 17.48
CA ASP A 385 -4.88 1.61 17.58
C ASP A 385 -3.78 1.26 18.59
N LEU A 386 -2.77 2.13 18.71
CA LEU A 386 -1.65 1.97 19.63
C LEU A 386 -1.95 2.42 21.05
N VAL A 387 -2.90 3.31 21.25
CA VAL A 387 -3.25 3.91 22.54
C VAL A 387 -4.74 3.66 22.80
N PRO A 388 -5.12 2.58 23.51
CA PRO A 388 -6.52 2.19 23.65
C PRO A 388 -7.33 3.16 24.53
N GLU A 389 -6.73 3.72 25.58
CA GLU A 389 -7.43 4.55 26.58
C GLU A 389 -7.03 6.03 26.48
N GLY A 390 -7.99 6.94 26.67
CA GLY A 390 -7.76 8.38 26.75
C GLY A 390 -7.55 8.83 28.19
N GLY A 391 -6.61 9.73 28.42
CA GLY A 391 -6.35 10.35 29.75
C GLY A 391 -4.97 10.07 30.34
N GLU A 392 -4.23 9.09 29.81
CA GLU A 392 -2.84 8.86 30.18
C GLU A 392 -1.92 9.92 29.54
N THR A 393 -0.95 10.43 30.30
CA THR A 393 0.13 11.25 29.73
C THR A 393 1.01 10.35 28.89
N LEU A 394 1.27 10.69 27.63
CA LEU A 394 2.09 9.87 26.75
C LEU A 394 3.45 10.52 26.57
N THR A 395 4.47 9.69 26.36
CA THR A 395 5.82 10.17 26.04
C THR A 395 6.28 9.56 24.74
N LEU A 396 6.65 10.41 23.78
CA LEU A 396 7.13 10.04 22.46
C LEU A 396 8.66 10.16 22.44
N GLN A 397 9.35 9.02 22.44
CA GLN A 397 10.79 8.97 22.28
C GLN A 397 11.15 8.93 20.80
N LEU A 398 11.85 9.97 20.33
CA LEU A 398 12.24 10.13 18.93
C LEU A 398 13.41 9.25 18.52
N ASP A 399 14.35 9.00 19.44
CA ASP A 399 15.49 8.10 19.20
C ASP A 399 15.06 6.65 19.45
N VAL A 400 14.99 5.87 18.38
CA VAL A 400 14.60 4.44 18.43
C VAL A 400 15.80 3.51 18.55
N GLY A 401 17.02 4.02 18.38
CA GLY A 401 18.24 3.21 18.34
C GLY A 401 18.63 2.63 19.68
N LEU A 402 18.24 3.29 20.78
CA LEU A 402 18.59 2.91 22.14
C LEU A 402 17.32 2.68 22.97
N LEU A 403 17.22 1.48 23.55
CA LEU A 403 16.16 1.13 24.48
C LEU A 403 16.76 0.95 25.88
N PRO A 404 16.21 1.63 26.89
CA PRO A 404 16.58 1.39 28.27
C PRO A 404 15.87 0.14 28.81
N LEU A 405 16.65 -0.79 29.35
CA LEU A 405 16.22 -1.98 30.04
C LEU A 405 16.56 -1.90 31.53
N GLU A 406 15.69 -2.47 32.35
CA GLU A 406 15.84 -2.58 33.79
C GLU A 406 16.10 -4.04 34.08
N LEU A 407 17.26 -4.32 34.64
CA LEU A 407 17.68 -5.64 35.06
C LEU A 407 17.58 -5.71 36.57
N ARG A 408 16.68 -6.57 37.05
CA ARG A 408 16.58 -6.93 38.45
C ARG A 408 17.25 -8.27 38.65
N LEU A 409 18.29 -8.26 39.46
CA LEU A 409 19.11 -9.43 39.76
C LEU A 409 19.28 -9.55 41.26
N ALA A 410 19.70 -10.72 41.74
CA ALA A 410 20.24 -10.84 43.07
C ALA A 410 21.65 -11.42 43.01
N PHE A 411 22.41 -11.23 44.07
CA PHE A 411 23.72 -11.85 44.23
C PHE A 411 23.96 -12.20 45.69
N ARG A 412 24.72 -13.27 45.89
CA ARG A 412 25.31 -13.67 47.17
C ARG A 412 26.77 -13.25 47.15
N ARG A 413 27.16 -12.32 48.01
CA ARG A 413 28.53 -11.86 48.15
C ARG A 413 29.21 -12.67 49.25
N ARG A 414 30.22 -13.45 48.86
CA ARG A 414 31.11 -14.15 49.80
C ARG A 414 32.37 -13.34 50.00
N PHE A 415 32.66 -12.96 51.24
CA PHE A 415 33.87 -12.20 51.55
C PHE A 415 35.09 -13.12 51.60
N VAL A 416 36.26 -12.57 51.29
CA VAL A 416 37.55 -13.27 51.47
C VAL A 416 37.81 -13.50 52.95
N ASP A 417 37.44 -12.52 53.78
CA ASP A 417 37.47 -12.61 55.24
C ASP A 417 36.44 -13.64 55.73
N GLU A 418 36.92 -14.64 56.47
CA GLU A 418 36.09 -15.73 56.95
C GLU A 418 35.13 -15.35 58.07
N THR A 419 35.42 -14.25 58.76
CA THR A 419 34.62 -13.77 59.89
C THR A 419 33.37 -13.02 59.45
N ARG A 420 33.31 -12.59 58.19
CA ARG A 420 32.19 -11.82 57.65
C ARG A 420 31.15 -12.75 57.03
N PRO A 421 29.88 -12.71 57.48
CA PRO A 421 28.83 -13.55 56.92
C PRO A 421 28.54 -13.20 55.46
N ASP A 422 28.11 -14.21 54.69
CA ASP A 422 27.65 -14.03 53.32
C ASP A 422 26.48 -13.03 53.29
N GLU A 423 26.55 -12.05 52.39
CA GLU A 423 25.47 -11.08 52.20
C GLU A 423 24.66 -11.43 50.95
N VAL A 424 23.34 -11.51 51.09
CA VAL A 424 22.41 -11.67 49.96
C VAL A 424 21.73 -10.35 49.67
N ARG A 425 21.94 -9.83 48.46
CA ARG A 425 21.42 -8.52 48.05
C ARG A 425 20.67 -8.63 46.75
N ASN A 426 19.58 -7.87 46.65
CA ASN A 426 18.98 -7.52 45.39
C ASN A 426 19.77 -6.37 44.77
N SER A 427 19.80 -6.33 43.44
CA SER A 427 20.36 -5.26 42.64
C SER A 427 19.37 -4.85 41.58
N LYS A 428 19.29 -3.54 41.36
CA LYS A 428 18.64 -2.95 40.20
C LYS A 428 19.71 -2.21 39.39
N LEU A 429 19.82 -2.58 38.13
CA LEU A 429 20.68 -1.95 37.15
C LEU A 429 19.82 -1.54 35.96
N ASP A 430 19.97 -0.30 35.50
CA ASP A 430 19.46 0.10 34.19
C ASP A 430 20.56 0.01 33.15
N LEU A 431 20.22 -0.43 31.94
CA LEU A 431 21.13 -0.61 30.84
C LEU A 431 20.47 -0.11 29.56
N TRP A 432 21.13 0.81 28.88
CA TRP A 432 20.82 1.17 27.51
C TRP A 432 21.38 0.09 26.59
N ILE A 433 20.49 -0.53 25.83
CA ILE A 433 20.84 -1.48 24.78
C ILE A 433 20.55 -0.86 23.41
N PRO A 434 21.44 -1.03 22.41
CA PRO A 434 21.11 -0.79 21.03
C PRO A 434 20.12 -1.86 20.57
N VAL A 435 18.94 -1.41 20.17
CA VAL A 435 17.90 -2.29 19.61
C VAL A 435 17.95 -2.33 18.08
N SER A 436 19.04 -1.84 17.49
CA SER A 436 19.25 -1.71 16.06
C SER A 436 20.22 -2.76 15.46
N PRO A 437 20.08 -3.14 14.17
CA PRO A 437 21.06 -3.99 13.46
C PRO A 437 22.05 -3.19 12.55
N PRO A 438 23.14 -3.81 12.04
CA PRO A 438 24.21 -3.17 11.24
C PRO A 438 24.41 -3.47 9.74
N PRO A 439 25.28 -2.69 9.03
CA PRO A 439 25.65 -1.28 9.22
C PRO A 439 25.24 -0.43 8.00
N ALA A 440 24.57 0.70 8.24
CA ALA A 440 24.30 1.68 7.18
C ALA A 440 25.51 2.58 6.89
N HIS A 441 25.66 2.95 5.62
CA HIS A 441 26.70 3.86 5.14
C HIS A 441 26.60 5.23 5.83
N LYS A 442 27.75 5.74 6.29
CA LYS A 442 27.95 7.05 6.94
C LYS A 442 27.49 8.28 6.11
N GLY A 443 27.02 8.07 4.87
CA GLY A 443 26.54 9.12 3.96
C GLY A 443 25.02 9.34 3.99
N GLU A 444 24.25 8.47 4.66
CA GLU A 444 22.79 8.59 4.76
C GLU A 444 22.36 8.69 6.23
N PRO A 445 21.93 9.88 6.70
CA PRO A 445 21.34 10.00 8.04
C PRO A 445 20.01 9.24 8.07
N GLY A 446 19.87 8.29 9.00
CA GLY A 446 18.61 7.60 9.26
C GLY A 446 18.55 6.09 8.97
N LEU A 447 19.68 5.42 8.73
CA LEU A 447 19.74 3.95 8.72
C LEU A 447 20.82 3.41 9.68
N TRP A 448 20.58 2.20 10.15
CA TRP A 448 20.89 1.67 11.50
C TRP A 448 22.28 0.96 11.62
N VAL A 449 22.78 0.73 12.86
CA VAL A 449 24.18 0.26 13.19
C VAL A 449 24.22 -0.95 14.19
N ASP A 450 25.41 -1.58 14.32
CA ASP A 450 25.78 -2.96 14.75
C ASP A 450 25.43 -3.53 16.13
N ARG A 451 24.96 -4.79 16.11
CA ARG A 451 24.77 -5.69 17.26
C ARG A 451 26.12 -6.24 17.76
N ILE A 452 26.81 -5.49 18.62
CA ILE A 452 27.98 -5.99 19.37
C ILE A 452 27.58 -6.74 20.66
N GLU A 453 26.31 -6.68 21.06
CA GLU A 453 25.91 -7.10 22.42
C GLU A 453 25.81 -8.60 22.64
N GLY A 454 25.70 -9.40 21.59
CA GLY A 454 25.63 -10.85 21.74
C GLY A 454 26.91 -11.43 22.35
N LYS A 455 28.10 -10.95 21.94
CA LYS A 455 29.38 -11.50 22.41
C LYS A 455 29.85 -10.86 23.72
N ALA A 456 29.65 -9.57 23.91
CA ALA A 456 30.06 -8.89 25.14
C ALA A 456 29.17 -9.26 26.33
N LEU A 457 27.85 -9.32 26.15
CA LEU A 457 26.92 -9.76 27.20
C LEU A 457 27.07 -11.26 27.48
N ARG A 458 27.28 -12.11 26.45
CA ARG A 458 27.60 -13.53 26.66
C ARG A 458 28.97 -13.73 27.32
N ALA A 459 29.99 -12.96 26.95
CA ALA A 459 31.29 -13.02 27.60
C ALA A 459 31.19 -12.59 29.07
N TRP A 460 30.45 -11.52 29.37
CA TRP A 460 30.23 -11.06 30.75
C TRP A 460 29.38 -12.03 31.58
N LEU A 461 28.30 -12.56 31.01
CA LEU A 461 27.48 -13.61 31.64
C LEU A 461 28.25 -14.93 31.78
N ALA A 462 29.18 -15.25 30.89
CA ALA A 462 29.96 -16.49 30.91
C ALA A 462 31.19 -16.43 31.84
N THR A 463 31.83 -15.27 32.02
CA THR A 463 33.04 -15.17 32.85
C THR A 463 32.77 -15.28 34.35
N ASP A 464 31.57 -14.90 34.83
CA ASP A 464 31.16 -15.06 36.23
C ASP A 464 30.32 -16.32 36.51
N ARG A 465 29.71 -16.96 35.50
CA ARG A 465 28.88 -18.17 35.68
C ARG A 465 29.63 -19.50 35.60
N MET A 466 30.84 -19.53 35.06
CA MET A 466 31.60 -20.78 34.84
C MET A 466 32.58 -21.14 35.97
N ARG A 467 32.51 -20.48 37.14
CA ARG A 467 33.39 -20.78 38.29
C ARG A 467 32.70 -21.72 39.28
N PRO A 468 33.44 -22.66 39.88
CA PRO A 468 32.86 -23.62 40.84
C PRO A 468 32.17 -22.88 42.00
N ALA A 469 30.96 -23.31 42.34
CA ALA A 469 30.24 -22.82 43.50
C ALA A 469 31.07 -23.11 44.76
N GLY A 470 31.40 -22.08 45.55
CA GLY A 470 32.24 -22.27 46.75
C GLY A 470 33.37 -21.27 46.96
N VAL A 471 33.86 -20.62 45.89
CA VAL A 471 35.07 -19.78 45.97
C VAL A 471 34.80 -18.50 46.76
N ARG A 472 35.52 -18.30 47.88
CA ARG A 472 35.47 -17.06 48.68
C ARG A 472 36.01 -15.87 47.87
N GLY A 473 35.46 -14.68 48.11
CA GLY A 473 35.82 -13.46 47.37
C GLY A 473 35.09 -13.29 46.03
N VAL A 474 34.22 -14.23 45.66
CA VAL A 474 33.43 -14.18 44.42
C VAL A 474 31.95 -13.99 44.74
N SER A 475 31.29 -13.10 44.00
CA SER A 475 29.84 -12.92 44.06
C SER A 475 29.14 -13.95 43.18
N THR A 476 28.23 -14.73 43.75
CA THR A 476 27.42 -15.71 43.02
C THR A 476 26.07 -15.09 42.63
N PRO A 477 25.67 -15.10 41.35
CA PRO A 477 24.36 -14.59 40.96
C PRO A 477 23.23 -15.46 41.52
N LEU A 478 22.14 -14.82 41.92
CA LEU A 478 20.90 -15.43 42.41
C LEU A 478 19.69 -14.83 41.67
N GLY A 479 18.55 -15.53 41.71
CA GLY A 479 17.29 -14.99 41.22
C GLY A 479 16.80 -13.81 42.06
N TYR A 480 16.30 -12.75 41.40
CA TYR A 480 15.71 -11.60 42.09
C TYR A 480 14.50 -12.04 42.95
N ARG A 481 14.46 -11.59 44.21
CA ARG A 481 13.33 -11.85 45.11
C ARG A 481 12.58 -10.54 45.40
N PRO A 482 11.33 -10.39 44.93
CA PRO A 482 10.53 -9.21 45.24
C PRO A 482 10.24 -9.14 46.75
N TYR A 483 10.08 -7.91 47.26
CA TYR A 483 9.59 -7.70 48.61
C TYR A 483 8.14 -8.20 48.72
N SER A 484 7.86 -9.04 49.71
CA SER A 484 6.51 -9.45 50.10
C SER A 484 6.39 -9.29 51.60
N ALA A 485 5.35 -8.59 52.07
CA ALA A 485 5.12 -8.36 53.49
C ALA A 485 4.82 -9.66 54.26
N ASP A 486 4.38 -10.72 53.57
CA ASP A 486 3.79 -11.92 54.18
C ASP A 486 4.59 -13.22 53.95
N ALA A 487 5.80 -13.17 53.38
CA ALA A 487 6.55 -14.38 53.00
C ALA A 487 7.77 -14.66 53.92
N PRO A 488 7.85 -15.82 54.62
CA PRO A 488 9.05 -16.18 55.37
C PRO A 488 10.28 -16.36 54.47
N MET A 489 11.46 -16.02 54.98
CA MET A 489 12.75 -16.25 54.31
C MET A 489 13.08 -17.74 54.27
N THR A 490 12.48 -18.47 53.34
CA THR A 490 12.91 -19.83 53.00
C THR A 490 13.91 -19.75 51.84
N GLU A 491 15.00 -20.52 51.92
CA GLU A 491 15.91 -20.72 50.79
C GLU A 491 15.14 -21.38 49.64
N LEU A 492 15.18 -20.78 48.46
CA LEU A 492 14.60 -21.39 47.27
C LEU A 492 15.50 -22.55 46.83
N PRO A 493 14.94 -23.74 46.55
CA PRO A 493 15.70 -24.78 45.87
C PRO A 493 16.16 -24.23 44.51
N VAL A 494 17.46 -24.37 44.22
CA VAL A 494 18.02 -24.09 42.91
C VAL A 494 17.35 -25.03 41.92
N ARG A 495 16.43 -24.51 41.10
CA ARG A 495 15.89 -25.28 39.98
C ARG A 495 17.00 -25.45 38.94
N PRO A 496 17.13 -26.63 38.33
CA PRO A 496 18.07 -26.82 37.23
C PRO A 496 17.76 -25.84 36.10
N LEU A 497 18.82 -25.38 35.41
CA LEU A 497 18.71 -24.51 34.24
C LEU A 497 17.91 -25.25 33.16
N GLY A 498 16.72 -24.75 32.83
CA GLY A 498 16.01 -25.17 31.62
C GLY A 498 16.87 -24.86 30.40
N ARG A 499 17.02 -25.84 29.51
CA ARG A 499 17.74 -25.69 28.25
C ARG A 499 16.70 -25.53 27.14
N LEU A 500 16.77 -24.41 26.42
CA LEU A 500 16.01 -24.20 25.18
C LEU A 500 16.73 -24.96 24.06
N ASP A 501 16.18 -26.09 23.62
CA ASP A 501 16.65 -26.80 22.45
C ASP A 501 15.66 -26.67 21.29
N PHE A 502 16.21 -26.53 20.07
CA PHE A 502 15.45 -26.52 18.83
C PHE A 502 15.38 -27.94 18.29
N GLN A 503 14.16 -28.48 18.12
CA GLN A 503 13.96 -29.73 17.37
C GLN A 503 13.40 -29.43 15.97
N ARG A 504 13.99 -30.08 14.97
CA ARG A 504 13.48 -30.09 13.60
C ARG A 504 12.47 -31.22 13.49
N GLN A 505 11.25 -30.88 13.08
CA GLN A 505 10.24 -31.88 12.79
C GLN A 505 9.87 -31.83 11.31
N PRO A 506 9.72 -33.00 10.64
CA PRO A 506 9.20 -33.04 9.29
C PRO A 506 7.76 -32.53 9.27
N LEU A 507 7.36 -31.93 8.14
CA LEU A 507 5.97 -31.55 7.88
C LEU A 507 5.07 -32.80 7.88
N ASP A 508 3.79 -32.62 8.17
CA ASP A 508 2.82 -33.72 8.13
C ASP A 508 2.54 -34.19 6.68
N GLU A 509 1.75 -35.25 6.52
CA GLU A 509 1.46 -35.86 5.21
C GLU A 509 0.74 -34.91 4.23
N ASP A 510 0.12 -33.84 4.74
CA ASP A 510 -0.57 -32.81 3.97
C ASP A 510 0.32 -31.56 3.70
N GLY A 511 1.55 -31.53 4.24
CA GLY A 511 2.52 -30.45 4.08
C GLY A 511 2.30 -29.26 5.02
N GLU A 512 1.53 -29.45 6.10
CA GLU A 512 1.21 -28.46 7.12
C GLU A 512 2.10 -28.65 8.37
N GLU A 513 2.14 -27.62 9.24
CA GLU A 513 2.88 -27.71 10.51
C GLU A 513 2.21 -28.73 11.45
N PRO A 514 2.99 -29.65 12.07
CA PRO A 514 2.43 -30.62 12.99
C PRO A 514 1.74 -29.91 14.16
N ARG A 515 0.45 -30.17 14.35
CA ARG A 515 -0.38 -29.50 15.36
C ARG A 515 0.03 -29.91 16.78
N SER A 516 0.88 -29.12 17.42
CA SER A 516 1.17 -29.24 18.86
C SER A 516 0.00 -28.68 19.70
N PRO A 517 -0.42 -29.34 20.78
CA PRO A 517 -1.60 -28.94 21.57
C PRO A 517 -1.40 -27.75 22.54
N THR A 518 -0.41 -26.87 22.33
CA THR A 518 -0.13 -25.73 23.24
C THR A 518 -0.17 -24.36 22.55
N LEU A 519 -0.50 -23.34 23.35
CA LEU A 519 -1.00 -21.99 23.02
C LEU A 519 -0.23 -21.20 21.92
N PRO A 520 -0.87 -20.20 21.26
CA PRO A 520 -0.24 -19.32 20.28
C PRO A 520 0.99 -18.56 20.82
N GLY A 521 2.05 -18.40 20.01
CA GLY A 521 3.28 -17.69 20.38
C GLY A 521 4.53 -18.55 20.61
N VAL A 522 4.52 -19.83 20.24
CA VAL A 522 5.60 -20.80 20.51
C VAL A 522 6.41 -21.17 19.25
N SER A 523 6.06 -20.61 18.08
CA SER A 523 6.77 -20.85 16.81
C SER A 523 7.52 -19.60 16.34
N VAL A 524 8.79 -19.78 15.96
CA VAL A 524 9.62 -18.72 15.35
C VAL A 524 9.13 -18.37 13.93
N ALA A 525 8.32 -19.22 13.31
CA ALA A 525 7.72 -18.94 11.99
C ALA A 525 6.68 -17.79 12.04
N GLU A 526 6.19 -17.40 13.22
CA GLU A 526 5.32 -16.23 13.40
C GLU A 526 6.07 -14.88 13.32
N TRP A 527 7.39 -14.90 13.07
CA TRP A 527 8.27 -13.73 13.08
C TRP A 527 8.83 -13.49 11.67
N ASP A 528 8.09 -12.72 10.86
CA ASP A 528 8.30 -12.36 9.43
C ASP A 528 9.60 -11.57 9.08
N TRP A 529 10.78 -12.01 9.52
CA TRP A 529 12.04 -11.22 9.39
C TRP A 529 13.16 -11.94 8.62
N PHE A 530 12.89 -13.05 7.91
CA PHE A 530 13.88 -13.80 7.13
C PHE A 530 13.92 -13.42 5.64
N GLU A 531 15.10 -13.54 5.02
CA GLU A 531 15.27 -13.34 3.56
C GLU A 531 14.60 -14.47 2.75
N PRO A 532 14.15 -14.23 1.50
CA PRO A 532 13.36 -15.19 0.70
C PRO A 532 13.99 -16.58 0.56
N GLU A 533 15.31 -16.66 0.46
CA GLU A 533 16.06 -17.90 0.29
C GLU A 533 16.17 -18.70 1.62
N GLN A 534 16.11 -18.01 2.75
CA GLN A 534 16.05 -18.62 4.09
C GLN A 534 14.63 -19.09 4.41
N ILE A 535 13.61 -18.37 3.93
CA ILE A 535 12.20 -18.81 3.95
C ILE A 535 12.05 -20.11 3.16
N GLU A 536 12.75 -20.28 2.03
CA GLU A 536 12.67 -21.49 1.23
C GLU A 536 13.31 -22.72 1.90
N LEU A 537 14.36 -22.52 2.71
CA LEU A 537 14.96 -23.55 3.56
C LEU A 537 14.09 -23.90 4.78
N LEU A 538 13.46 -22.91 5.40
CA LEU A 538 12.55 -23.09 6.54
C LEU A 538 11.20 -23.70 6.15
N ARG A 539 10.71 -23.47 4.92
CA ARG A 539 9.49 -24.11 4.39
C ARG A 539 9.60 -25.62 4.17
N ARG A 540 10.80 -26.20 4.29
CA ARG A 540 11.01 -27.65 4.15
C ARG A 540 10.96 -28.40 5.48
N GLU A 541 11.13 -27.72 6.62
CA GLU A 541 11.21 -28.33 7.95
C GLU A 541 10.68 -27.36 9.03
N ALA A 542 9.77 -27.81 9.90
CA ALA A 542 9.22 -26.98 10.97
C ALA A 542 10.16 -26.95 12.20
N LEU A 543 10.35 -25.78 12.82
CA LEU A 543 11.12 -25.60 14.06
C LEU A 543 10.15 -25.41 15.23
N VAL A 544 10.16 -26.35 16.18
CA VAL A 544 9.28 -26.33 17.36
C VAL A 544 10.12 -26.09 18.62
N LEU A 545 9.68 -25.15 19.47
CA LEU A 545 10.25 -24.93 20.81
C LEU A 545 9.63 -25.94 21.79
N VAL A 546 10.48 -26.75 22.41
CA VAL A 546 10.06 -27.72 23.44
C VAL A 546 10.78 -27.41 24.74
N GLU A 547 10.03 -27.34 25.84
CA GLU A 547 10.59 -27.23 27.19
C GLU A 547 10.90 -28.66 27.66
N THR A 548 12.18 -29.06 27.65
CA THR A 548 12.60 -30.38 28.15
C THR A 548 12.85 -30.31 29.66
N ASP A 549 12.03 -31.04 30.43
CA ASP A 549 12.32 -31.30 31.83
C ASP A 549 13.54 -32.20 31.94
N ALA A 550 14.52 -31.81 32.76
CA ALA A 550 15.77 -32.58 32.96
C ALA A 550 15.54 -34.01 33.51
N ALA A 551 14.34 -34.31 33.99
CA ALA A 551 13.94 -35.65 34.44
C ALA A 551 13.65 -36.61 33.27
N ASP A 552 13.21 -36.11 32.11
CA ASP A 552 12.82 -36.93 30.95
C ASP A 552 14.02 -37.40 30.12
N GLU A 553 15.16 -36.70 30.14
CA GLU A 553 16.40 -37.19 29.51
C GLU A 553 17.05 -38.31 30.33
N ALA A 554 17.03 -38.22 31.66
CA ALA A 554 17.55 -39.29 32.52
C ALA A 554 16.77 -40.62 32.36
N ALA A 555 15.48 -40.54 31.99
CA ALA A 555 14.67 -41.70 31.65
C ALA A 555 14.94 -42.26 30.25
N LYS A 556 15.41 -41.43 29.30
CA LYS A 556 15.74 -41.84 27.93
C LYS A 556 17.15 -42.40 27.78
N GLU A 557 18.11 -41.99 28.61
CA GLU A 557 19.44 -42.64 28.69
C GLU A 557 19.41 -43.99 29.42
N ALA A 558 18.32 -44.30 30.14
CA ALA A 558 18.14 -45.56 30.86
C ALA A 558 17.44 -46.67 30.05
N VAL A 559 17.11 -46.41 28.79
CA VAL A 559 16.58 -47.36 27.79
C VAL A 559 17.58 -47.48 26.66
#